data_AF-A0A2A3WZI0-F1
#
_entry.id   AF-A0A2A3WZI0-F1
#
_cell.length_a   1.000
_cell.length_b   1.000
_cell.length_c   1.000
_cell.angle_alpha   90.00
_cell.angle_beta   90.00
_cell.angle_gamma   90.00
#
_symmetry.space_group_name_H-M   'P 1'
#
loop_
_entity.id
_entity.type
_entity.pdbx_description
1 polymer ?
#
loop_
_entity_poly.entity_id
_entity_poly.type
_entity_poly.pdbx_seq_one_letter_code
_entity_poly.pdbx_strand_id
1 'polypeptide(L)'
;MPSTSTSAELTKLGEQALNLLLAGAADKRLEQALNVLIDAAAEEEGMPLDESLRGHFWCEFLEQAAVSIQELLAVPGAGVDAIVDQLTAHWLPQVVMRVALKSLLNAATSTCPGIAALTALHLQIAAAAISLCPKPEQHPSLNATCAAPLTKAGISHSLASA
;
A
#
# COMPACT_ATOMS: atom_id res chain seq x y z
N MET A 1 19.01 -10.41 -12.84
CA MET A 1 18.82 -11.11 -11.55
C MET A 1 18.90 -10.05 -10.49
N PRO A 2 17.85 -9.84 -9.69
CA PRO A 2 17.90 -8.90 -8.56
C PRO A 2 19.03 -9.31 -7.60
N SER A 3 19.82 -8.35 -7.16
CA SER A 3 20.88 -8.58 -6.18
C SER A 3 20.23 -8.95 -4.84
N THR A 4 20.70 -10.01 -4.19
CA THR A 4 20.17 -10.45 -2.87
C THR A 4 20.23 -9.35 -1.80
N SER A 5 21.11 -8.37 -1.97
CA SER A 5 21.21 -7.17 -1.14
C SER A 5 19.99 -6.23 -1.29
N THR A 6 19.49 -6.03 -2.50
CA THR A 6 18.36 -5.12 -2.76
C THR A 6 17.04 -5.67 -2.22
N SER A 7 16.83 -6.99 -2.32
CA SER A 7 15.63 -7.65 -1.77
C SER A 7 15.52 -7.53 -0.24
N ALA A 8 16.65 -7.63 0.47
CA ALA A 8 16.68 -7.46 1.92
C ALA A 8 16.44 -6.00 2.34
N GLU A 9 16.91 -5.03 1.55
CA GLU A 9 16.66 -3.61 1.76
C GLU A 9 15.18 -3.26 1.53
N LEU A 10 14.60 -3.73 0.43
CA LEU A 10 13.18 -3.56 0.15
C LEU A 10 12.29 -4.08 1.28
N THR A 11 12.66 -5.23 1.86
CA THR A 11 11.94 -5.80 3.01
C THR A 11 11.97 -4.85 4.21
N LYS A 12 13.13 -4.31 4.57
CA LYS A 12 13.26 -3.34 5.67
C LYS A 12 12.47 -2.05 5.41
N LEU A 13 12.46 -1.57 4.17
CA LEU A 13 11.68 -0.39 3.79
C LEU A 13 10.17 -0.66 3.88
N GLY A 14 9.73 -1.86 3.49
CA GLY A 14 8.36 -2.33 3.67
C GLY A 14 7.95 -2.38 5.14
N GLU A 15 8.81 -2.94 6.00
CA GLU A 15 8.62 -2.95 7.46
C GLU A 15 8.58 -1.53 8.05
N GLN A 16 9.42 -0.62 7.58
CA GLN A 16 9.43 0.77 8.04
C GLN A 16 8.11 1.49 7.69
N ALA A 17 7.64 1.36 6.45
CA ALA A 17 6.36 1.92 6.02
C ALA A 17 5.19 1.30 6.83
N LEU A 18 5.22 -0.02 7.04
CA LEU A 18 4.22 -0.71 7.86
C LEU A 18 4.20 -0.20 9.30
N ASN A 19 5.35 -0.01 9.93
CA ASN A 19 5.42 0.47 11.32
C ASN A 19 4.80 1.87 11.47
N LEU A 20 4.96 2.74 10.46
CA LEU A 20 4.33 4.06 10.43
C LEU A 20 2.81 3.97 10.25
N LEU A 21 2.33 3.06 9.39
CA LEU A 21 0.91 2.76 9.22
C LEU A 21 0.29 2.24 10.52
N LEU A 22 0.97 1.31 11.19
CA LEU A 22 0.53 0.73 12.47
C LEU A 22 0.48 1.77 13.60
N ALA A 23 1.38 2.75 13.57
CA ALA A 23 1.35 3.90 14.48
C ALA A 23 0.19 4.87 14.22
N GLY A 24 -0.60 4.66 13.15
CA GLY A 24 -1.73 5.52 12.77
C GLY A 24 -1.30 6.88 12.20
N ALA A 25 -0.05 7.00 11.74
CA ALA A 25 0.49 8.24 11.22
C ALA A 25 0.25 8.33 9.71
N ALA A 26 -0.76 9.11 9.28
CA ALA A 26 -0.87 9.59 7.90
C ALA A 26 -0.20 10.97 7.81
N ASP A 27 1.10 11.02 8.07
CA ASP A 27 1.89 12.25 8.11
C ASP A 27 3.06 12.21 7.10
N LYS A 28 3.83 13.31 7.05
CA LYS A 28 4.99 13.45 6.16
C LYS A 28 6.03 12.32 6.29
N ARG A 29 6.08 11.64 7.44
CA ARG A 29 7.02 10.52 7.64
C ARG A 29 6.56 9.30 6.86
N LEU A 30 5.25 9.04 6.84
CA LEU A 30 4.68 7.98 6.01
C LEU A 30 4.89 8.29 4.53
N GLU A 31 4.60 9.52 4.09
CA GLU A 31 4.89 9.94 2.71
C GLU A 31 6.36 9.71 2.35
N GLN A 32 7.29 10.12 3.21
CA GLN A 32 8.72 9.93 2.97
C GLN A 32 9.11 8.45 2.93
N ALA A 33 8.58 7.62 3.83
CA ALA A 33 8.85 6.18 3.83
C ALA A 33 8.30 5.49 2.57
N LEU A 34 7.10 5.87 2.12
CA LEU A 34 6.50 5.36 0.88
C LEU A 34 7.33 5.77 -0.34
N ASN A 35 7.80 7.02 -0.40
CA ASN A 35 8.70 7.46 -1.47
C ASN A 35 9.98 6.62 -1.54
N VAL A 36 10.65 6.42 -0.39
CA VAL A 36 11.88 5.64 -0.34
C VAL A 36 11.64 4.18 -0.75
N LEU A 37 10.54 3.57 -0.29
CA LEU A 37 10.17 2.20 -0.70
C LEU A 37 9.92 2.10 -2.21
N ILE A 38 9.14 3.03 -2.75
CA ILE A 38 8.80 3.06 -4.17
C ILE A 38 10.03 3.34 -5.03
N ASP A 39 10.94 4.22 -4.60
CA ASP A 39 12.20 4.53 -5.29
C ASP A 39 13.16 3.35 -5.27
N ALA A 40 13.30 2.66 -4.15
CA ALA A 40 14.11 1.45 -4.06
C ALA A 40 13.57 0.35 -5.00
N ALA A 41 12.24 0.22 -5.10
CA ALA A 41 11.61 -0.72 -6.02
C ALA A 41 11.81 -0.29 -7.49
N ALA A 42 11.85 1.02 -7.75
CA ALA A 42 12.15 1.61 -9.06
C ALA A 42 13.57 1.31 -9.51
N GLU A 43 14.52 1.46 -8.59
CA GLU A 43 15.93 1.16 -8.83
C GLU A 43 16.17 -0.34 -9.09
N GLU A 44 15.55 -1.23 -8.28
CA GLU A 44 15.65 -2.68 -8.45
C GLU A 44 15.17 -3.14 -9.85
N GLU A 45 14.14 -2.48 -10.37
CA GLU A 45 13.57 -2.78 -11.70
C GLU A 45 14.23 -1.98 -12.84
N GLY A 46 15.21 -1.11 -12.53
CA GLY A 46 15.90 -0.29 -13.52
C GLY A 46 15.00 0.75 -14.20
N MET A 47 13.93 1.17 -13.53
CA MET A 47 12.90 2.08 -14.06
C MET A 47 12.67 3.27 -13.12
N PRO A 48 13.46 4.36 -13.23
CA PRO A 48 13.28 5.52 -12.38
C PRO A 48 11.91 6.19 -12.63
N LEU A 49 11.26 6.61 -11.54
CA LEU A 49 9.95 7.25 -11.59
C LEU A 49 10.06 8.76 -11.80
N ASP A 50 9.11 9.31 -12.56
CA ASP A 50 8.95 10.75 -12.72
C ASP A 50 8.40 11.38 -11.41
N GLU A 51 9.08 12.42 -10.93
CA GLU A 51 8.67 13.17 -9.74
C GLU A 51 7.26 13.76 -9.85
N SER A 52 6.81 14.10 -11.08
CA SER A 52 5.49 14.70 -11.31
C SER A 52 4.32 13.76 -10.97
N LEU A 53 4.57 12.45 -10.84
CA LEU A 53 3.57 11.42 -10.60
C LEU A 53 3.58 10.88 -9.16
N ARG A 54 4.55 11.26 -8.32
CA ARG A 54 4.76 10.70 -6.96
C ARG A 54 3.55 10.79 -6.04
N GLY A 55 2.85 11.92 -6.04
CA GLY A 55 1.66 12.10 -5.19
C GLY A 55 0.50 11.16 -5.55
N HIS A 56 0.36 10.80 -6.83
CA HIS A 56 -0.66 9.84 -7.28
C HIS A 56 -0.27 8.41 -6.94
N PHE A 57 1.03 8.08 -6.99
CA PHE A 57 1.51 6.75 -6.68
C PHE A 57 1.26 6.32 -5.22
N TRP A 58 1.30 7.22 -4.23
CA TRP A 58 1.06 6.82 -2.84
C TRP A 58 -0.38 6.39 -2.58
N CYS A 59 -1.36 7.18 -3.05
CA CYS A 59 -2.75 6.83 -2.84
C CYS A 59 -3.14 5.57 -3.62
N GLU A 60 -2.59 5.38 -4.83
CA GLU A 60 -2.79 4.14 -5.59
C GLU A 60 -2.10 2.96 -4.91
N PHE A 61 -0.87 3.13 -4.45
CA PHE A 61 -0.13 2.09 -3.72
C PHE A 61 -0.88 1.65 -2.45
N LEU A 62 -1.32 2.61 -1.64
CA LEU A 62 -2.07 2.34 -0.41
C LEU A 62 -3.45 1.76 -0.71
N GLU A 63 -4.14 2.22 -1.75
CA GLU A 63 -5.39 1.60 -2.21
C GLU A 63 -5.17 0.12 -2.56
N GLN A 64 -4.15 -0.19 -3.35
CA GLN A 64 -3.85 -1.57 -3.73
C GLN A 64 -3.42 -2.41 -2.53
N ALA A 65 -2.72 -1.83 -1.56
CA ALA A 65 -2.43 -2.49 -0.30
C ALA A 65 -3.71 -2.78 0.49
N ALA A 66 -4.66 -1.86 0.55
CA ALA A 66 -5.96 -2.08 1.20
C ALA A 66 -6.73 -3.23 0.53
N VAL A 67 -6.84 -3.21 -0.80
CA VAL A 67 -7.49 -4.28 -1.59
C VAL A 67 -6.79 -5.61 -1.37
N SER A 68 -5.46 -5.65 -1.40
CA SER A 68 -4.70 -6.90 -1.22
C SER A 68 -4.87 -7.49 0.18
N ILE A 69 -4.92 -6.67 1.23
CA ILE A 69 -5.23 -7.15 2.58
C ILE A 69 -6.67 -7.65 2.67
N GLN A 70 -7.62 -6.96 2.03
CA GLN A 70 -9.00 -7.42 1.97
C GLN A 70 -9.10 -8.81 1.30
N GLU A 71 -8.37 -9.05 0.22
CA GLU A 71 -8.29 -10.38 -0.42
C GLU A 71 -7.62 -11.43 0.48
N LEU A 72 -6.54 -11.07 1.19
CA LEU A 72 -5.90 -11.96 2.18
C LEU A 72 -6.88 -12.34 3.30
N LEU A 73 -7.75 -11.41 3.72
CA LEU A 73 -8.79 -11.66 4.72
C LEU A 73 -9.92 -12.54 4.16
N ALA A 74 -10.25 -12.40 2.87
CA ALA A 74 -11.31 -13.15 2.20
C ALA A 74 -10.90 -14.59 1.87
N VAL A 75 -9.60 -14.83 1.60
CA VAL A 75 -9.06 -16.13 1.22
C VAL A 75 -7.98 -16.57 2.23
N PRO A 76 -8.37 -17.21 3.35
CA PRO A 76 -7.43 -17.71 4.34
C PRO A 76 -6.40 -18.66 3.73
N GLY A 77 -5.11 -18.38 3.92
CA GLY A 77 -4.01 -19.19 3.38
C GLY A 77 -3.57 -18.83 1.95
N ALA A 78 -4.16 -17.80 1.35
CA ALA A 78 -3.63 -17.24 0.11
C ALA A 78 -2.22 -16.66 0.32
N GLY A 79 -1.32 -16.93 -0.63
CA GLY A 79 0.02 -16.34 -0.63
C GLY A 79 -0.01 -14.91 -1.15
N VAL A 80 0.80 -14.04 -0.53
CA VAL A 80 0.97 -12.63 -0.92
C VAL A 80 1.30 -12.51 -2.41
N ASP A 81 2.22 -13.33 -2.91
CA ASP A 81 2.63 -13.31 -4.32
C ASP A 81 1.45 -13.54 -5.27
N ALA A 82 0.60 -14.54 -4.98
CA ALA A 82 -0.52 -14.89 -5.84
C ALA A 82 -1.56 -13.75 -5.90
N ILE A 83 -1.88 -13.15 -4.76
CA ILE A 83 -2.83 -12.03 -4.68
C ILE A 83 -2.28 -10.83 -5.43
N VAL A 84 -1.03 -10.44 -5.15
CA VAL A 84 -0.42 -9.28 -5.78
C VAL A 84 -0.30 -9.48 -7.28
N ASP A 85 0.14 -10.65 -7.74
CA ASP A 85 0.29 -10.93 -9.17
C ASP A 85 -1.06 -10.96 -9.89
N GLN A 86 -2.12 -11.48 -9.24
CA GLN A 86 -3.50 -11.46 -9.78
C GLN A 86 -4.05 -10.04 -9.89
N LEU A 87 -3.95 -9.23 -8.82
CA LEU A 87 -4.52 -7.88 -8.77
C LEU A 87 -3.75 -6.90 -9.66
N THR A 88 -2.44 -7.12 -9.85
CA THR A 88 -1.59 -6.28 -10.69
C THR A 88 -1.43 -6.79 -12.13
N ALA A 89 -2.19 -7.81 -12.56
CA ALA A 89 -2.12 -8.37 -13.91
C ALA A 89 -2.69 -7.45 -15.00
N HIS A 90 -3.58 -6.51 -14.63
CA HIS A 90 -4.31 -5.65 -15.58
C HIS A 90 -3.96 -4.15 -15.47
N TRP A 91 -2.91 -3.79 -14.73
CA TRP A 91 -2.53 -2.41 -14.43
C TRP A 91 -1.10 -2.10 -14.89
N LEU A 92 -0.86 -0.87 -15.41
CA LEU A 92 0.19 -0.60 -16.42
C LEU A 92 1.30 0.44 -16.10
N PRO A 93 1.52 0.98 -14.88
CA PRO A 93 2.82 1.59 -14.56
C PRO A 93 3.64 0.75 -13.56
N GLN A 94 4.54 -0.02 -14.16
CA GLN A 94 5.82 -0.55 -13.66
C GLN A 94 5.79 -1.60 -12.53
N VAL A 95 6.51 -2.70 -12.80
CA VAL A 95 6.89 -3.79 -11.88
C VAL A 95 7.29 -3.30 -10.48
N VAL A 96 7.80 -2.08 -10.39
CA VAL A 96 8.06 -1.29 -9.18
C VAL A 96 6.94 -1.35 -8.14
N MET A 97 5.69 -1.02 -8.51
CA MET A 97 4.59 -1.02 -7.55
C MET A 97 4.30 -2.44 -7.05
N ARG A 98 4.46 -3.44 -7.91
CA ARG A 98 4.29 -4.85 -7.55
C ARG A 98 5.34 -5.28 -6.51
N VAL A 99 6.61 -4.91 -6.71
CA VAL A 99 7.71 -5.22 -5.80
C VAL A 99 7.52 -4.53 -4.45
N ALA A 100 7.21 -3.24 -4.45
CA ALA A 100 6.91 -2.49 -3.23
C ALA A 100 5.71 -3.09 -2.47
N LEU A 101 4.66 -3.49 -3.18
CA LEU A 101 3.42 -4.02 -2.61
C LEU A 101 3.67 -5.39 -1.96
N LYS A 102 4.41 -6.28 -2.64
CA LYS A 102 4.84 -7.57 -2.09
C LYS A 102 5.65 -7.37 -0.81
N SER A 103 6.58 -6.41 -0.81
CA SER A 103 7.37 -6.11 0.39
C SER A 103 6.50 -5.71 1.58
N LEU A 104 5.62 -4.72 1.39
CA LEU A 104 4.71 -4.25 2.45
C LEU A 104 3.80 -5.36 2.97
N LEU A 105 3.21 -6.16 2.08
CA LEU A 105 2.26 -7.22 2.46
C LEU A 105 2.95 -8.41 3.14
N ASN A 106 4.17 -8.74 2.75
CA ASN A 106 4.98 -9.75 3.46
C ASN A 106 5.31 -9.26 4.88
N ALA A 107 5.67 -7.99 5.06
CA ALA A 107 5.84 -7.40 6.39
C ALA A 107 4.52 -7.40 7.18
N ALA A 108 3.38 -7.12 6.53
CA ALA A 108 2.07 -7.10 7.17
C ALA A 108 1.67 -8.48 7.70
N THR A 109 1.82 -9.52 6.88
CA THR A 109 1.46 -10.90 7.25
C THR A 109 2.38 -11.46 8.34
N SER A 110 3.64 -11.03 8.43
CA SER A 110 4.54 -11.42 9.51
C SER A 110 4.28 -10.66 10.82
N THR A 111 3.95 -9.37 10.74
CA THR A 111 3.82 -8.47 11.91
C THR A 111 2.41 -8.46 12.50
N CYS A 112 1.38 -8.72 11.67
CA CYS A 112 -0.02 -8.71 12.08
C CYS A 112 -0.60 -10.13 12.04
N PRO A 113 -0.27 -11.01 13.01
CA PRO A 113 -0.78 -12.37 13.01
C PRO A 113 -2.28 -12.38 13.28
N GLY A 114 -3.05 -12.83 12.28
CA GLY A 114 -4.47 -13.13 12.41
C GLY A 114 -5.42 -12.05 11.90
N ILE A 115 -6.69 -12.46 11.76
CA ILE A 115 -7.75 -11.70 11.09
C ILE A 115 -7.96 -10.32 11.72
N ALA A 116 -7.97 -10.22 13.05
CA ALA A 116 -8.22 -8.96 13.74
C ALA A 116 -7.12 -7.91 13.48
N ALA A 117 -5.85 -8.33 13.54
CA ALA A 117 -4.71 -7.44 13.30
C ALA A 117 -4.66 -6.99 11.84
N LEU A 118 -4.87 -7.91 10.89
CA LEU A 118 -4.95 -7.58 9.47
C LEU A 118 -6.16 -6.70 9.14
N THR A 119 -7.30 -6.89 9.82
CA THR A 119 -8.48 -6.01 9.66
C THR A 119 -8.19 -4.60 10.15
N ALA A 120 -7.52 -4.45 11.29
CA ALA A 120 -7.12 -3.13 11.79
C ALA A 120 -6.14 -2.45 10.83
N LEU A 121 -5.14 -3.19 10.35
CA LEU A 121 -4.18 -2.68 9.36
C LEU A 121 -4.86 -2.26 8.05
N HIS A 122 -5.80 -3.06 7.53
CA HIS A 122 -6.59 -2.71 6.35
C HIS A 122 -7.29 -1.35 6.53
N LEU A 123 -7.95 -1.14 7.67
CA LEU A 123 -8.63 0.14 7.95
C LEU A 123 -7.63 1.30 8.09
N GLN A 124 -6.46 1.08 8.70
CA GLN A 124 -5.40 2.10 8.78
C GLN A 124 -4.87 2.49 7.40
N ILE A 125 -4.61 1.50 6.54
CA ILE A 125 -4.15 1.74 5.17
C ILE A 125 -5.23 2.46 4.37
N ALA A 126 -6.48 2.04 4.47
CA ALA A 126 -7.60 2.72 3.81
C ALA A 126 -7.73 4.20 4.24
N ALA A 127 -7.57 4.48 5.53
CA ALA A 127 -7.59 5.84 6.04
C ALA A 127 -6.40 6.67 5.52
N ALA A 128 -5.20 6.08 5.49
CA ALA A 128 -4.01 6.72 4.94
C ALA A 128 -4.14 7.00 3.43
N ALA A 129 -4.70 6.06 2.66
CA ALA A 129 -4.93 6.22 1.22
C ALA A 129 -5.81 7.43 0.92
N ILE A 130 -6.91 7.60 1.67
CA ILE A 130 -7.80 8.76 1.55
C ILE A 130 -7.09 10.05 1.98
N SER A 131 -6.42 10.02 3.14
CA SER A 131 -5.82 11.23 3.73
C SER A 131 -4.66 11.79 2.91
N LEU A 132 -3.90 10.91 2.26
CA LEU A 132 -2.73 11.28 1.46
C LEU A 132 -3.04 11.46 -0.03
N CYS A 133 -4.28 11.23 -0.47
CA CYS A 133 -4.64 11.42 -1.87
C CYS A 133 -4.67 12.91 -2.21
N PRO A 134 -3.84 13.39 -3.15
CA PRO A 134 -3.78 14.82 -3.48
C PRO A 134 -4.98 15.30 -4.30
N LYS A 135 -5.71 14.39 -4.97
CA LYS A 135 -6.82 14.68 -5.87
C LYS A 135 -7.91 13.60 -5.77
N PRO A 136 -8.60 13.47 -4.61
CA PRO A 136 -9.57 12.40 -4.38
C PRO A 136 -10.73 12.39 -5.38
N GLU A 137 -11.08 13.53 -5.95
CA GLU A 137 -12.11 13.67 -7.00
C GLU A 137 -11.72 13.00 -8.32
N GLN A 138 -10.43 12.77 -8.55
CA GLN A 138 -9.92 12.08 -9.74
C GLN A 138 -9.71 10.58 -9.49
N HIS A 139 -9.90 10.11 -8.24
CA HIS A 139 -9.65 8.74 -7.79
C HIS A 139 -10.94 8.12 -7.21
N PRO A 140 -12.00 7.92 -8.03
CA PRO A 140 -13.30 7.46 -7.54
C PRO A 140 -13.27 6.03 -6.96
N SER A 141 -12.25 5.23 -7.29
CA SER A 141 -12.05 3.89 -6.75
C SER A 141 -11.84 3.90 -5.23
N LEU A 142 -11.17 4.92 -4.68
CA LEU A 142 -10.94 5.10 -3.24
C LEU A 142 -12.25 5.09 -2.43
N ASN A 143 -13.37 5.54 -3.03
CA ASN A 143 -14.67 5.48 -2.36
C ASN A 143 -15.12 4.04 -2.12
N ALA A 144 -14.94 3.18 -3.11
CA ALA A 144 -15.37 1.78 -3.03
C ALA A 144 -14.39 0.94 -2.19
N THR A 145 -13.10 1.14 -2.38
CA THR A 145 -12.03 0.31 -1.81
C THR A 145 -11.60 0.74 -0.41
N CYS A 146 -11.66 2.04 -0.09
CA CYS A 146 -11.17 2.58 1.18
C CYS A 146 -12.28 3.23 2.03
N ALA A 147 -13.13 4.07 1.45
CA ALA A 147 -14.14 4.82 2.20
C ALA A 147 -15.29 3.93 2.72
N ALA A 148 -15.77 3.00 1.91
CA ALA A 148 -16.86 2.10 2.30
C ALA A 148 -16.49 1.19 3.50
N PRO A 149 -15.31 0.54 3.54
CA PRO A 149 -14.87 -0.20 4.73
C PRO A 149 -14.76 0.65 6.00
N LEU A 150 -14.24 1.87 5.91
CA LEU A 150 -14.15 2.81 7.03
C LEU A 150 -15.54 3.20 7.55
N THR A 151 -16.47 3.50 6.64
CA THR A 151 -17.87 3.81 6.99
C THR A 151 -18.51 2.64 7.73
N LYS A 152 -18.33 1.40 7.23
CA LYS A 152 -18.87 0.19 7.85
C LYS A 152 -18.29 -0.06 9.25
N ALA A 153 -17.04 0.34 9.47
CA ALA A 153 -16.38 0.28 10.78
C ALA A 153 -16.76 1.44 11.72
N GLY A 154 -17.58 2.40 11.27
CA GLY A 154 -17.96 3.58 12.05
C GLY A 154 -16.85 4.62 12.19
N ILE A 155 -15.84 4.59 11.32
CA ILE A 155 -14.70 5.51 11.35
C ILE A 155 -15.01 6.72 10.46
N SER A 156 -15.02 7.91 11.07
CA SER A 156 -15.17 9.17 10.33
C SER A 156 -13.96 9.42 9.44
N HIS A 157 -14.21 9.69 8.16
CA HIS A 157 -13.20 10.07 7.17
C HIS A 157 -13.85 11.10 6.22
N SER A 158 -13.03 11.96 5.63
CA SER A 158 -13.48 12.92 4.64
C SER A 158 -12.60 12.78 3.42
N LEU A 159 -13.22 12.49 2.27
CA LEU A 159 -12.59 12.74 0.98
C LEU A 159 -12.75 14.24 0.73
N ALA A 160 -11.88 15.03 1.35
CA ALA A 160 -11.97 16.48 1.20
C ALA A 160 -11.72 16.84 -0.27
N SER A 161 -12.77 17.28 -0.97
CA SER A 161 -12.65 18.00 -2.23
C SER A 161 -12.14 19.40 -1.89
N ALA A 162 -10.88 19.69 -2.19
CA ALA A 162 -10.34 21.04 -2.15
C ALA A 162 -10.29 21.61 -3.57
#